data_AF-A0A645JEK9-F1
#
_entry.id   AF-A0A645JEK9-F1
#
_cell.length_a   1.000
_cell.length_b   1.000
_cell.length_c   1.000
_cell.angle_alpha   90.00
_cell.angle_beta   90.00
_cell.angle_gamma   90.00
#
_symmetry.space_group_name_H-M   'P 1'
#
loop_
_entity.id
_entity.type
_entity.pdbx_description
1 polymer ?
#
loop_
_entity_poly.entity_id
_entity_poly.type
_entity_poly.pdbx_seq_one_letter_code
_entity_poly.pdbx_strand_id
1 'polypeptide(L)'
;MHTHYQNRSQLFDAKSPILRSKKEDALSICVTLCTKQSQCPGQELLGRIVAFLKERGWTDNVNVDAAFSSRPEADGTISVTVGDVVIPRNGSVEETFAEVKRAIENAFKK
;
A
#
# COMPACT_ATOMS: atom_id res chain seq x y z
N MET A 1 -0.39 -19.75 -32.02
CA MET A 1 -0.91 -19.83 -30.65
C MET A 1 0.09 -19.09 -29.75
N HIS A 2 -0.14 -17.81 -29.50
CA HIS A 2 0.73 -16.96 -28.66
C HIS A 2 0.11 -16.91 -27.26
N THR A 3 0.72 -17.60 -26.30
CA THR A 3 0.32 -17.52 -24.90
C THR A 3 0.72 -16.14 -24.36
N HIS A 4 -0.24 -15.23 -24.29
CA HIS A 4 -0.06 -13.95 -23.60
C HIS A 4 0.04 -14.23 -22.09
N TYR A 5 1.26 -14.25 -21.56
CA TYR A 5 1.51 -14.30 -20.12
C TYR A 5 1.37 -12.88 -19.54
N GLN A 6 0.17 -12.52 -19.10
CA GLN A 6 -0.10 -11.29 -18.34
C GLN A 6 0.29 -11.47 -16.86
N ASN A 7 1.58 -11.56 -16.55
CA ASN A 7 2.04 -11.30 -15.18
C ASN A 7 3.55 -10.98 -15.09
N ARG A 8 3.90 -9.75 -15.47
CA ARG A 8 5.20 -9.10 -15.25
C ARG A 8 4.83 -7.61 -15.10
N SER A 9 5.00 -6.90 -14.00
CA SER A 9 6.22 -6.79 -13.22
C SER A 9 5.97 -5.92 -11.98
N GLN A 10 5.79 -6.51 -10.80
CA GLN A 10 6.28 -5.91 -9.56
C GLN A 10 6.91 -7.03 -8.74
N LEU A 11 8.16 -7.34 -9.09
CA LEU A 11 9.05 -8.09 -8.20
C LEU A 11 9.35 -7.15 -7.02
N PHE A 12 8.65 -7.37 -5.92
CA PHE A 12 9.03 -6.77 -4.64
C PHE A 12 10.29 -7.47 -4.16
N ASP A 13 11.31 -6.68 -3.85
CA ASP A 13 12.61 -7.19 -3.39
C ASP A 13 12.47 -7.82 -1.99
N ALA A 14 11.59 -7.23 -1.17
CA ALA A 14 11.14 -7.73 0.12
C ALA A 14 9.77 -7.14 0.48
N LYS A 15 8.99 -7.85 1.32
CA LYS A 15 7.82 -7.32 2.02
C LYS A 15 8.06 -7.40 3.53
N SER A 16 7.85 -6.31 4.25
CA SER A 16 7.93 -6.26 5.70
C SER A 16 6.51 -6.13 6.29
N PRO A 17 6.08 -7.07 7.15
CA PRO A 17 4.81 -6.96 7.84
C PRO A 17 4.83 -5.80 8.84
N ILE A 18 3.84 -4.92 8.78
CA ILE A 18 3.68 -3.76 9.67
C ILE A 18 2.55 -4.00 10.66
N LEU A 19 1.40 -4.46 10.17
CA LEU A 19 0.28 -4.92 10.99
C LEU A 19 -0.18 -6.27 10.44
N ARG A 20 -0.47 -7.19 11.34
CA ARG A 20 -1.01 -8.50 10.97
C ARG A 20 -2.23 -8.78 11.82
N SER A 21 -3.37 -8.93 11.16
CA SER A 21 -4.60 -9.38 11.79
C SER A 21 -4.54 -10.90 12.04
N LYS A 22 -5.31 -11.36 13.02
CA LYS A 22 -5.57 -12.79 13.27
C LYS A 22 -6.78 -13.32 12.50
N LYS A 23 -7.51 -12.46 11.78
CA LYS A 23 -8.71 -12.83 11.02
C LYS A 23 -8.32 -13.23 9.60
N GLU A 24 -8.96 -14.27 9.09
CA GLU A 24 -8.74 -14.76 7.71
C GLU A 24 -9.23 -13.75 6.66
N ASP A 25 -10.30 -13.02 6.96
CA ASP A 25 -10.91 -12.01 6.07
C ASP A 25 -10.36 -10.59 6.28
N ALA A 26 -9.14 -10.47 6.79
CA ALA A 26 -8.56 -9.15 7.05
C ALA A 26 -8.17 -8.43 5.74
N LEU A 27 -8.60 -7.17 5.63
CA LEU A 27 -8.33 -6.32 4.47
C LEU A 27 -6.81 -6.15 4.28
N SER A 28 -6.32 -6.57 3.12
CA SER A 28 -4.90 -6.47 2.79
C SER A 28 -4.56 -5.09 2.24
N ILE A 29 -3.61 -4.41 2.88
CA ILE A 29 -3.11 -3.10 2.52
C ILE A 29 -1.60 -3.22 2.28
N CYS A 30 -1.15 -2.91 1.07
CA CYS A 30 0.26 -3.02 0.71
C CYS A 30 0.80 -1.66 0.25
N VAL A 31 1.78 -1.11 0.96
CA VAL A 31 2.40 0.18 0.61
C VAL A 31 3.76 -0.09 -0.01
N THR A 32 3.92 0.29 -1.27
CA THR A 32 5.19 0.15 -2.00
C THR A 32 6.07 1.36 -1.76
N LEU A 33 7.30 1.12 -1.32
CA LEU A 33 8.32 2.10 -0.96
C LEU A 33 9.50 2.00 -1.93
N CYS A 34 9.99 3.14 -2.40
CA CYS A 34 11.22 3.20 -3.19
C CYS A 34 12.44 3.23 -2.27
N THR A 35 13.32 2.23 -2.34
CA THR A 35 14.50 2.10 -1.45
C THR A 35 15.67 3.00 -1.82
N LYS A 36 15.62 3.68 -2.97
CA LYS A 36 16.70 4.53 -3.48
C LYS A 36 16.64 5.99 -3.02
N GLN A 37 15.63 6.37 -2.24
CA GLN A 37 15.46 7.74 -1.74
C GLN A 37 15.59 7.80 -0.21
N SER A 38 16.51 8.62 0.30
CA SER A 38 16.74 8.77 1.75
C SER A 38 15.58 9.43 2.51
N GLN A 39 14.78 10.27 1.83
CA GLN A 39 13.52 10.83 2.34
C GLN A 39 12.37 10.31 1.47
N CYS A 40 12.07 9.02 1.58
CA CYS A 40 11.00 8.43 0.77
C CYS A 40 9.62 8.86 1.32
N PRO A 41 8.78 9.55 0.51
CA PRO A 41 7.46 10.00 0.96
C PRO A 41 6.53 8.84 1.35
N GLY A 42 6.88 7.60 0.97
CA GLY A 42 6.11 6.40 1.31
C GLY A 42 6.21 6.02 2.78
N GLN A 43 7.30 6.35 3.47
CA GLN A 43 7.40 6.14 4.92
C GLN A 43 6.41 7.03 5.69
N GLU A 44 6.29 8.30 5.29
CA GLU A 44 5.30 9.20 5.85
C GLU A 44 3.88 8.68 5.58
N LEU A 45 3.59 8.29 4.34
CA LEU A 45 2.29 7.74 3.97
C LEU A 45 1.93 6.50 4.79
N LEU A 46 2.89 5.56 4.97
CA LEU A 46 2.70 4.37 5.78
C LEU A 46 2.38 4.73 7.24
N GLY A 47 3.12 5.69 7.82
CA GLY A 47 2.86 6.18 9.18
C GLY A 47 1.46 6.77 9.32
N ARG A 48 1.02 7.58 8.35
CA ARG A 48 -0.33 8.18 8.34
C ARG A 48 -1.43 7.11 8.19
N ILE A 49 -1.23 6.08 7.37
CA ILE A 49 -2.17 4.96 7.21
C ILE A 49 -2.31 4.19 8.54
N VAL A 50 -1.18 3.84 9.16
CA VAL A 50 -1.19 3.12 10.44
C VAL A 50 -1.84 3.95 11.56
N ALA A 51 -1.57 5.26 11.61
CA ALA A 51 -2.23 6.15 12.56
C ALA A 51 -3.75 6.16 12.37
N PHE A 52 -4.23 6.34 11.14
CA PHE A 52 -5.65 6.32 10.82
C PHE A 52 -6.33 5.00 11.21
N LEU A 53 -5.69 3.85 10.93
CA LEU A 53 -6.21 2.53 11.29
C LEU A 53 -6.31 2.34 12.81
N LYS A 54 -5.36 2.88 13.58
CA LYS A 54 -5.38 2.88 15.05
C LYS A 54 -6.48 3.78 15.59
N GLU A 55 -6.63 4.99 15.07
CA GLU A 55 -7.69 5.93 15.49
C GLU A 55 -9.09 5.37 15.26
N ARG A 56 -9.28 4.58 14.21
CA ARG A 56 -10.55 3.92 13.90
C ARG A 56 -10.77 2.58 14.63
N GLY A 57 -9.76 2.05 15.32
CA GLY A 57 -9.83 0.72 15.96
C GLY A 57 -9.92 -0.44 14.96
N TRP A 58 -9.37 -0.29 13.75
CA TRP A 58 -9.44 -1.28 12.68
C TRP A 58 -8.19 -2.17 12.55
N THR A 59 -7.24 -2.02 13.45
CA THR A 59 -5.96 -2.75 13.43
C THR A 59 -6.12 -4.27 13.36
N ASP A 60 -7.16 -4.82 14.00
CA ASP A 60 -7.45 -6.26 14.02
C ASP A 60 -8.22 -6.74 12.78
N ASN A 61 -8.57 -5.86 11.86
CA ASN A 61 -9.30 -6.19 10.62
C ASN A 61 -8.47 -5.95 9.36
N VAL A 62 -7.19 -5.59 9.51
CA VAL A 62 -6.31 -5.24 8.38
C VAL A 62 -4.97 -5.97 8.47
N ASN A 63 -4.42 -6.28 7.32
CA ASN A 63 -3.03 -6.68 7.15
C ASN A 63 -2.32 -5.55 6.43
N VAL A 64 -1.30 -4.95 7.05
CA VAL A 64 -0.51 -3.88 6.43
C VAL A 64 0.89 -4.40 6.17
N ASP A 65 1.30 -4.41 4.92
CA ASP A 65 2.63 -4.82 4.47
C ASP A 65 3.33 -3.64 3.76
N ALA A 66 4.59 -3.40 4.10
CA ALA A 66 5.46 -2.48 3.39
C ALA A 66 6.28 -3.26 2.34
N ALA A 67 6.08 -2.96 1.06
CA ALA A 67 6.80 -3.60 -0.02
C ALA A 67 7.94 -2.71 -0.51
N PHE A 68 9.10 -3.28 -0.79
CA PHE A 68 10.27 -2.51 -1.21
C PHE A 68 10.55 -2.72 -2.69
N SER A 69 10.67 -1.62 -3.43
CA SER A 69 11.04 -1.62 -4.84
C SER A 69 12.35 -0.89 -5.04
N SER A 70 13.32 -1.60 -5.63
CA SER A 70 14.63 -1.10 -6.02
C SER A 70 14.62 -0.43 -7.41
N ARG A 71 13.48 -0.47 -8.12
CA ARG A 71 13.34 0.13 -9.44
C ARG A 71 13.26 1.66 -9.30
N PRO A 72 14.16 2.40 -9.97
CA PRO A 72 14.02 3.83 -10.09
C PRO A 72 12.95 4.09 -11.14
N GLU A 73 11.70 4.20 -10.71
CA GLU A 73 10.68 4.86 -11.54
C GLU A 73 10.88 6.37 -11.40
N ALA A 74 10.60 7.12 -12.47
CA ALA A 74 10.89 8.56 -12.59
C ALA A 74 10.34 9.41 -11.43
N ASP A 75 9.35 8.89 -10.68
CA ASP A 75 8.67 9.57 -9.57
C ASP A 75 8.89 8.91 -8.19
N GLY A 76 9.72 7.85 -8.10
CA GLY A 76 9.87 7.08 -6.86
C GLY A 76 8.54 6.46 -6.40
N THR A 77 7.77 5.93 -7.35
CA THR A 77 6.32 5.66 -7.25
C THR A 77 5.95 4.94 -5.95
N ILE A 78 5.34 5.70 -5.04
CA ILE A 78 4.59 5.12 -3.94
C ILE A 78 3.32 4.56 -4.58
N SER A 79 3.08 3.27 -4.43
CA SER A 79 1.83 2.65 -4.85
C SER A 79 1.22 1.97 -3.64
N VAL A 80 -0.04 2.27 -3.35
CA VAL A 80 -0.78 1.63 -2.26
C VAL A 80 -1.82 0.71 -2.87
N THR A 81 -1.83 -0.55 -2.43
CA THR A 81 -2.89 -1.50 -2.77
C THR A 81 -3.79 -1.66 -1.55
N VAL A 82 -5.11 -1.57 -1.73
CA VAL A 82 -6.12 -1.80 -0.68
C VAL A 82 -7.11 -2.84 -1.23
N GLY A 83 -6.99 -4.08 -0.77
CA GLY A 83 -7.68 -5.23 -1.38
C GLY A 83 -7.30 -5.37 -2.86
N ASP A 84 -8.30 -5.27 -3.73
CA ASP A 84 -8.13 -5.29 -5.20
C ASP A 84 -7.87 -3.91 -5.82
N VAL A 85 -7.91 -2.83 -5.03
CA VAL A 85 -7.76 -1.47 -5.53
C VAL A 85 -6.29 -1.04 -5.50
N VAL A 86 -5.74 -0.71 -6.66
CA VAL A 86 -4.40 -0.11 -6.78
C VAL A 86 -4.54 1.41 -6.87
N ILE A 87 -3.90 2.10 -5.94
CA ILE A 87 -3.88 3.56 -5.81
C ILE A 87 -2.45 4.01 -6.14
N PRO A 88 -2.21 4.52 -7.36
CA PRO A 88 -0.92 5.10 -7.70
C PRO A 88 -0.72 6.40 -6.91
N ARG A 89 0.53 6.86 -6.84
CA ARG A 89 0.83 8.20 -6.35
C ARG A 89 0.08 9.23 -7.19
N ASN A 90 -0.69 10.09 -6.54
CA ASN A 90 -1.47 11.15 -7.20
C ASN A 90 -1.00 12.52 -6.69
N GLY A 91 0.13 13.01 -7.22
CA GLY A 91 0.75 14.25 -6.76
C GLY A 91 1.38 14.14 -5.38
N SER A 92 0.72 14.69 -4.37
CA SER A 92 1.24 14.80 -3.00
C SER A 92 0.94 13.57 -2.14
N VAL A 93 1.66 13.44 -1.01
CA VAL A 93 1.37 12.39 0.00
C VAL A 93 -0.04 12.55 0.55
N GLU A 94 -0.51 13.78 0.73
CA GLU A 94 -1.83 14.08 1.29
C GLU A 94 -2.98 13.65 0.37
N GLU A 95 -2.85 13.92 -0.92
CA GLU A 95 -3.81 13.52 -1.96
C GLU A 95 -3.89 12.00 -2.05
N THR A 96 -2.71 11.35 -2.12
CA THR A 96 -2.63 9.88 -2.12
C THR A 96 -3.25 9.30 -0.85
N PHE A 97 -2.99 9.90 0.31
CA PHE A 97 -3.57 9.45 1.58
C PHE A 97 -5.09 9.60 1.64
N ALA A 98 -5.65 10.68 1.07
CA ALA A 98 -7.10 10.87 1.00
C ALA A 98 -7.77 9.77 0.15
N GLU A 99 -7.16 9.38 -0.97
CA GLU A 99 -7.67 8.28 -1.79
C GLU A 99 -7.58 6.92 -1.07
N VAL A 100 -6.47 6.68 -0.37
CA VAL A 100 -6.30 5.46 0.46
C VAL A 100 -7.34 5.39 1.56
N LYS A 101 -7.61 6.49 2.28
CA LYS A 101 -8.69 6.55 3.28
C LYS A 101 -10.03 6.16 2.67
N ARG A 102 -10.39 6.79 1.56
CA ARG A 102 -11.65 6.52 0.87
C ARG A 102 -11.77 5.05 0.46
N ALA A 103 -10.70 4.44 -0.03
CA ALA A 103 -10.67 3.03 -0.40
C ALA A 103 -10.86 2.11 0.82
N ILE A 104 -10.15 2.39 1.93
CA ILE A 104 -10.29 1.63 3.18
C ILE A 104 -11.72 1.75 3.72
N GLU A 105 -12.27 2.96 3.78
CA GLU A 105 -13.63 3.20 4.28
C GLU A 105 -14.69 2.51 3.40
N ASN A 106 -14.50 2.49 2.08
CA ASN A 106 -15.38 1.76 1.18
C ASN A 106 -15.28 0.25 1.34
N ALA A 107 -14.09 -0.28 1.62
CA ALA A 107 -13.89 -1.70 1.89
C ALA A 107 -14.62 -2.14 3.18
N PHE A 108 -14.63 -1.31 4.22
CA PHE A 108 -15.34 -1.60 5.47
C PHE A 108 -16.86 -1.37 5.44
N LYS A 109 -17.38 -0.72 4.38
CA LYS A 109 -18.83 -0.49 4.19
C LYS A 109 -19.52 -1.62 3.41
N LYS A 110 -18.76 -2.45 2.71
CA LYS A 110 -19.26 -3.63 2.01
C LYS A 110 -19.47 -4.78 2.98
#